data_AF-A0A9P5NLD7-F1
#
_entry.id   AF-A0A9P5NLD7-F1
#
_cell.length_a   1.000
_cell.length_b   1.000
_cell.length_c   1.000
_cell.angle_alpha   90.00
_cell.angle_beta   90.00
_cell.angle_gamma   90.00
#
_symmetry.space_group_name_H-M   'P 1'
#
loop_
_entity.id
_entity.type
_entity.pdbx_description
1 polymer ?
#
loop_
_entity_poly.entity_id
_entity_poly.type
_entity_poly.pdbx_seq_one_letter_code
_entity_poly.pdbx_strand_id
1 'polypeptide(L)'
;MNLQEHFRFLICVDDLGQKFPSALEGFQQRVLENKSPAGEFLQAFREHLTDMYKYWDKIPANLINLSAIDFINGCLLEEMPVIRDMKVSPDARSWPFYLRNKTGTAVAYAFMLFPKDLHPDMSEYIQVIDDMNLYICLANDVLSFYKEYLAGETNNYISIRAKNTQKSLEDALQDTVNDTLAAHDRITKVLEHTSAYVPWKNFVTGYLAFHFGLKRYRLSELGF
;
A
#
# COMPACT_ATOMS: atom_id res chain seq x y z
N MET A 1 -16.17 11.96 -4.03
CA MET A 1 -14.97 12.13 -4.90
C MET A 1 -13.76 12.10 -3.98
N ASN A 2 -13.07 10.97 -3.82
CA ASN A 2 -12.00 10.88 -2.81
C ASN A 2 -10.89 9.86 -3.13
N LEU A 3 -11.24 8.59 -3.41
CA LEU A 3 -10.25 7.52 -3.65
C LEU A 3 -9.34 7.79 -4.87
N GLN A 4 -9.90 8.27 -5.99
CA GLN A 4 -9.12 8.57 -7.20
C GLN A 4 -8.15 9.74 -7.02
N GLU A 5 -8.53 10.75 -6.23
CA GLU A 5 -7.65 11.88 -5.92
C GLU A 5 -6.55 11.46 -4.94
N HIS A 6 -6.89 10.65 -3.93
CA HIS A 6 -5.90 10.07 -3.03
C HIS A 6 -4.85 9.26 -3.78
N PHE A 7 -5.29 8.38 -4.68
CA PHE A 7 -4.39 7.60 -5.55
C PHE A 7 -3.49 8.49 -6.41
N ARG A 8 -4.01 9.58 -6.98
CA ARG A 8 -3.21 10.54 -7.77
C ARG A 8 -2.13 11.21 -6.94
N PHE A 9 -2.46 11.65 -5.73
CA PHE A 9 -1.46 12.24 -4.84
C PHE A 9 -0.35 11.25 -4.49
N LEU A 10 -0.69 9.99 -4.21
CA LEU A 10 0.30 8.95 -3.90
C LEU A 10 1.22 8.67 -5.10
N ILE A 11 0.68 8.54 -6.32
CA ILE A 11 1.52 8.41 -7.53
C ILE A 11 2.45 9.61 -7.67
N CYS A 12 1.94 10.83 -7.48
CA CYS A 12 2.80 12.00 -7.56
C CYS A 12 3.86 12.01 -6.46
N VAL A 13 3.56 11.57 -5.24
CA VAL A 13 4.56 11.43 -4.17
C VAL A 13 5.65 10.43 -4.54
N ASP A 14 5.29 9.29 -5.14
CA ASP A 14 6.24 8.30 -5.67
C ASP A 14 7.20 8.94 -6.69
N ASP A 15 6.64 9.63 -7.69
CA ASP A 15 7.40 10.36 -8.72
C ASP A 15 8.26 11.51 -8.15
N LEU A 16 7.80 12.15 -7.07
CA LEU A 16 8.46 13.28 -6.42
C LEU A 16 9.55 12.83 -5.44
N GLY A 17 9.48 11.62 -4.88
CA GLY A 17 10.52 11.02 -4.02
C GLY A 17 11.90 11.09 -4.67
N GLN A 18 11.95 10.83 -5.97
CA GLN A 18 13.16 10.91 -6.79
C GLN A 18 13.58 12.34 -7.15
N LYS A 19 12.62 13.26 -7.28
CA LYS A 19 12.87 14.60 -7.85
C LYS A 19 13.08 15.70 -6.79
N PHE A 20 12.45 15.59 -5.63
CA PHE A 20 12.45 16.62 -4.58
C PHE A 20 12.47 16.03 -3.15
N PRO A 21 13.49 15.22 -2.80
CA PRO A 21 13.52 14.49 -1.52
C PRO A 21 13.47 15.41 -0.29
N SER A 22 14.13 16.58 -0.33
CA SER A 22 14.15 17.51 0.81
C SER A 22 12.81 18.18 1.12
N ALA A 23 11.97 18.39 0.11
CA ALA A 23 10.62 18.93 0.31
C ALA A 23 9.70 17.91 0.99
N LEU A 24 9.83 16.64 0.61
CA LEU A 24 9.08 15.52 1.18
C LEU A 24 9.55 15.18 2.60
N GLU A 25 10.86 15.18 2.86
CA GLU A 25 11.44 14.92 4.18
C GLU A 25 10.92 15.90 5.25
N GLY A 26 10.83 17.18 4.90
CA GLY A 26 10.32 18.22 5.81
C GLY A 26 8.80 18.31 5.92
N PHE A 27 8.03 17.53 5.15
CA PHE A 27 6.58 17.70 5.05
C PHE A 27 5.88 17.48 6.40
N GLN A 28 6.10 16.31 7.01
CA GLN A 28 5.46 15.95 8.28
C GLN A 28 5.84 16.92 9.40
N GLN A 29 7.11 17.29 9.50
CA GLN A 29 7.59 18.28 10.47
C GLN A 29 6.83 19.61 10.31
N ARG A 30 6.74 20.13 9.09
CA ARG A 30 6.04 21.40 8.82
C ARG A 30 4.56 21.34 9.19
N VAL A 31 3.88 20.24 8.89
CA VAL A 31 2.48 20.04 9.27
C VAL A 31 2.32 20.10 10.79
N LEU A 32 3.18 19.41 11.55
CA LEU A 32 3.13 19.37 13.02
C LEU A 32 3.49 20.71 13.67
N GLU A 33 4.42 21.46 13.07
CA GLU A 33 4.80 22.80 13.50
C GLU A 33 3.81 23.89 13.06
N ASN A 34 2.71 23.50 12.40
CA ASN A 34 1.73 24.40 11.78
C ASN A 34 2.35 25.42 10.81
N LYS A 35 3.40 25.00 10.10
CA LYS A 35 4.06 25.77 9.04
C LYS A 35 3.47 25.39 7.67
N SER A 36 3.62 26.29 6.69
CA SER A 36 3.26 25.99 5.31
C SER A 36 4.16 24.87 4.76
N PRO A 37 3.58 23.85 4.09
CA PRO A 37 4.32 22.89 3.29
C PRO A 37 5.14 23.57 2.20
N ALA A 38 6.18 22.89 1.71
CA ALA A 38 7.05 23.43 0.67
C ALA A 38 6.40 23.27 -0.72
N GLY A 39 5.70 24.31 -1.18
CA GLY A 39 5.13 24.39 -2.53
C GLY A 39 3.66 23.98 -2.63
N GLU A 40 3.06 24.30 -3.79
CA GLU A 40 1.60 24.15 -4.02
C GLU A 40 1.13 22.69 -3.94
N PHE A 41 1.93 21.75 -4.44
CA PHE A 41 1.58 20.33 -4.39
C PHE A 41 1.43 19.82 -2.94
N LEU A 42 2.41 20.10 -2.08
CA LEU A 42 2.36 19.64 -0.69
C LEU A 42 1.30 20.38 0.13
N GLN A 43 0.98 21.62 -0.25
CA GLN A 43 -0.16 22.34 0.30
C GLN A 43 -1.47 21.65 -0.08
N ALA A 44 -1.67 21.33 -1.36
CA ALA A 44 -2.84 20.58 -1.83
C ALA A 44 -2.92 19.18 -1.19
N PHE A 45 -1.78 18.52 -0.97
CA PHE A 45 -1.74 17.25 -0.26
C PHE A 45 -2.16 17.38 1.21
N ARG A 46 -1.71 18.43 1.92
CA ARG A 46 -2.17 18.73 3.30
C ARG A 46 -3.68 18.96 3.35
N GLU A 47 -4.23 19.69 2.39
CA GLU A 47 -5.68 19.92 2.27
C GLU A 47 -6.43 18.61 2.03
N HIS A 48 -5.91 17.77 1.13
CA HIS A 48 -6.45 16.43 0.88
C HIS A 48 -6.46 15.52 2.12
N LEU A 49 -5.39 15.54 2.92
CA LEU A 49 -5.36 14.81 4.21
C LEU A 49 -6.44 15.32 5.18
N THR A 50 -6.73 16.63 5.14
CA THR A 50 -7.82 17.22 5.94
C THR A 50 -9.19 16.79 5.42
N ASP A 51 -9.32 16.58 4.12
CA ASP A 51 -10.57 16.12 3.50
C ASP A 51 -10.96 14.69 3.89
N MET A 52 -10.04 13.85 4.37
CA MET A 52 -10.38 12.52 4.89
C MET A 52 -11.43 12.57 5.99
N TYR A 53 -11.40 13.60 6.85
CA TYR A 53 -12.36 13.75 7.95
C TYR A 53 -13.79 14.06 7.47
N LYS A 54 -13.97 14.48 6.21
CA LYS A 54 -15.31 14.65 5.62
C LYS A 54 -16.00 13.31 5.41
N TYR A 55 -15.24 12.24 5.11
CA TYR A 55 -15.78 10.95 4.65
C TYR A 55 -15.54 9.79 5.63
N TRP A 56 -14.55 9.89 6.53
CA TRP A 56 -14.22 8.86 7.52
C TRP A 56 -14.18 9.40 8.94
N ASP A 57 -14.62 8.58 9.91
CA ASP A 57 -14.59 8.96 11.32
C ASP A 57 -13.17 9.29 11.75
N LYS A 58 -13.04 10.05 12.84
CA LYS A 58 -11.74 10.60 13.27
C LYS A 58 -10.66 9.53 13.35
N ILE A 59 -10.98 8.36 13.91
CA ILE A 59 -10.00 7.27 14.05
C ILE A 59 -9.63 6.65 12.68
N PRO A 60 -10.56 6.18 11.82
CA PRO A 60 -10.19 5.72 10.47
C PRO A 60 -9.49 6.80 9.63
N ALA A 61 -9.94 8.06 9.68
CA ALA A 61 -9.30 9.17 8.97
C ALA A 61 -7.85 9.41 9.45
N ASN A 62 -7.60 9.33 10.76
CA ASN A 62 -6.24 9.38 11.31
C ASN A 62 -5.38 8.25 10.73
N LEU A 63 -5.90 7.02 10.66
CA LEU A 63 -5.17 5.84 10.19
C LEU A 63 -4.90 5.90 8.67
N ILE A 64 -5.85 6.42 7.89
CA ILE A 64 -5.65 6.73 6.46
C ILE A 64 -4.53 7.76 6.29
N ASN A 65 -4.59 8.87 7.05
CA ASN A 65 -3.58 9.92 6.97
C ASN A 65 -2.21 9.43 7.42
N LEU A 66 -2.12 8.62 8.47
CA LEU A 66 -0.87 8.01 8.93
C LEU A 66 -0.27 7.13 7.84
N SER A 67 -1.07 6.31 7.17
CA SER A 67 -0.59 5.47 6.05
C SER A 67 -0.07 6.30 4.87
N ALA A 68 -0.68 7.46 4.58
CA ALA A 68 -0.20 8.37 3.55
C ALA A 68 1.13 9.06 3.92
N ILE A 69 1.33 9.38 5.21
CA ILE A 69 2.61 9.89 5.73
C ILE A 69 3.69 8.79 5.76
N ASP A 70 3.31 7.56 6.12
CA ASP A 70 4.20 6.41 6.05
C ASP A 70 4.69 6.15 4.63
N PHE A 71 3.83 6.40 3.63
CA PHE A 71 4.21 6.28 2.22
C PHE A 71 5.29 7.28 1.81
N ILE A 72 5.15 8.55 2.18
CA ILE A 72 6.21 9.56 1.96
C ILE A 72 7.54 9.07 2.55
N ASN A 73 7.52 8.60 3.79
CA ASN A 73 8.71 8.11 4.47
C ASN A 73 9.24 6.81 3.83
N GLY A 74 8.37 5.93 3.35
CA GLY A 74 8.73 4.72 2.62
C GLY A 74 9.48 5.02 1.33
N CYS A 75 8.92 5.90 0.48
CA CYS A 75 9.58 6.32 -0.77
C CYS A 75 10.94 6.99 -0.48
N LEU A 76 11.02 7.84 0.55
CA LEU A 76 12.30 8.43 0.96
C LEU A 76 13.30 7.36 1.43
N LEU A 77 12.85 6.38 2.24
CA LEU A 77 13.70 5.28 2.71
C LEU A 77 14.24 4.44 1.54
N GLU A 78 13.42 4.15 0.52
CA GLU A 78 13.86 3.40 -0.67
C GLU A 78 14.96 4.14 -1.46
N GLU A 79 14.90 5.47 -1.50
CA GLU A 79 15.86 6.31 -2.23
C GLU A 79 17.12 6.65 -1.43
N MET A 80 17.10 6.50 -0.09
CA MET A 80 18.26 6.75 0.77
C MET A 80 19.42 5.79 0.42
N PRO A 81 20.61 6.29 0.04
CA PRO A 81 21.74 5.43 -0.36
C PRO A 81 22.14 4.41 0.71
N VAL A 82 22.11 4.82 1.99
CA VAL A 82 22.42 3.93 3.12
C VAL A 82 21.46 2.76 3.26
N ILE A 83 20.21 2.90 2.80
CA ILE A 83 19.19 1.85 2.83
C ILE A 83 19.20 1.05 1.52
N ARG A 84 19.20 1.73 0.38
CA ARG A 84 19.23 1.11 -0.95
C ARG A 84 20.45 0.22 -1.16
N ASP A 85 21.61 0.68 -0.71
CA ASP A 85 22.89 -0.03 -0.88
C ASP A 85 23.19 -0.94 0.33
N MET A 86 22.26 -1.07 1.28
CA MET A 86 22.39 -1.90 2.47
C MET A 86 22.43 -3.38 2.12
N LYS A 87 23.38 -4.11 2.72
CA LYS A 87 23.33 -5.57 2.76
C LYS A 87 22.33 -6.01 3.83
N VAL A 88 21.14 -6.42 3.40
CA VAL A 88 20.12 -6.98 4.30
C VAL A 88 20.61 -8.30 4.91
N SER A 89 20.58 -8.40 6.23
CA SER A 89 20.88 -9.66 6.93
C SER A 89 19.83 -10.73 6.59
N PRO A 90 20.21 -12.00 6.32
CA PRO A 90 19.26 -13.09 6.15
C PRO A 90 18.35 -13.30 7.38
N ASP A 91 18.82 -12.91 8.58
CA ASP A 91 18.02 -13.01 9.82
C ASP A 91 16.98 -11.89 9.97
N ALA A 92 17.09 -10.82 9.18
CA ALA A 92 16.13 -9.71 9.18
C ALA A 92 14.87 -10.08 8.36
N ARG A 93 14.20 -11.16 8.74
CA ARG A 93 13.08 -11.77 7.98
C ARG A 93 11.90 -10.82 7.72
N SER A 94 11.67 -9.88 8.64
CA SER A 94 10.57 -8.91 8.53
C SER A 94 10.92 -7.70 7.67
N TRP A 95 12.20 -7.50 7.32
CA TRP A 95 12.65 -6.31 6.57
C TRP A 95 11.92 -6.13 5.22
N PRO A 96 11.78 -7.17 4.37
CA PRO A 96 11.11 -7.00 3.08
C PRO A 96 9.68 -6.48 3.24
N PHE A 97 8.93 -7.03 4.19
CA PHE A 97 7.54 -6.63 4.42
C PHE A 97 7.44 -5.30 5.17
N TYR A 98 8.37 -4.99 6.06
CA TYR A 98 8.43 -3.68 6.73
C TYR A 98 8.52 -2.54 5.72
N LEU A 99 9.43 -2.65 4.75
CA LEU A 99 9.59 -1.64 3.71
C LEU A 99 8.36 -1.57 2.81
N ARG A 100 7.89 -2.75 2.35
CA ARG A 100 6.70 -2.86 1.51
C ARG A 100 5.44 -2.29 2.14
N ASN A 101 5.26 -2.50 3.44
CA ASN A 101 4.13 -1.96 4.19
C ASN A 101 4.09 -0.43 4.17
N LYS A 102 5.27 0.23 4.21
CA LYS A 102 5.36 1.69 4.09
C LYS A 102 5.04 2.15 2.68
N THR A 103 5.61 1.51 1.67
CA THR A 103 5.41 1.90 0.26
C THR A 103 4.14 1.38 -0.38
N GLY A 104 3.34 0.59 0.34
CA GLY A 104 2.10 0.00 -0.18
C GLY A 104 0.83 0.81 0.01
N THR A 105 0.77 1.72 0.98
CA THR A 105 -0.45 2.48 1.36
C THR A 105 -1.67 1.58 1.65
N ALA A 106 -1.44 0.29 1.89
CA ALA A 106 -2.49 -0.71 1.92
C ALA A 106 -3.42 -0.55 3.14
N VAL A 107 -2.88 -0.06 4.26
CA VAL A 107 -3.69 0.32 5.43
C VAL A 107 -4.69 1.43 5.09
N ALA A 108 -4.30 2.45 4.31
CA ALA A 108 -5.24 3.48 3.85
C ALA A 108 -6.38 2.86 3.06
N TYR A 109 -6.06 2.00 2.07
CA TYR A 109 -7.10 1.32 1.30
C TYR A 109 -8.03 0.48 2.19
N ALA A 110 -7.50 -0.28 3.13
CA ALA A 110 -8.28 -1.11 4.05
C ALA A 110 -9.32 -0.29 4.83
N PHE A 111 -8.96 0.88 5.37
CA PHE A 111 -9.93 1.77 6.04
C PHE A 111 -10.88 2.47 5.06
N MET A 112 -10.42 2.76 3.85
CA MET A 112 -11.24 3.41 2.82
C MET A 112 -12.43 2.56 2.34
N LEU A 113 -12.42 1.24 2.60
CA LEU A 113 -13.58 0.36 2.36
C LEU A 113 -14.80 0.76 3.21
N PHE A 114 -14.60 1.46 4.34
CA PHE A 114 -15.61 1.69 5.36
C PHE A 114 -15.87 3.19 5.60
N PRO A 115 -16.40 3.96 4.63
CA PRO A 115 -16.76 5.36 4.83
C PRO A 115 -17.95 5.52 5.77
N LYS A 116 -18.07 6.69 6.41
CA LYS A 116 -19.11 7.01 7.41
C LYS A 116 -20.53 6.77 6.91
N ASP A 117 -20.78 7.04 5.63
CA ASP A 117 -22.12 6.95 5.04
C ASP A 117 -22.63 5.50 4.98
N LEU A 118 -21.75 4.50 5.12
CA LEU A 118 -22.15 3.10 5.28
C LEU A 118 -22.48 2.73 6.74
N HIS A 119 -22.29 3.65 7.68
CA HIS A 119 -22.44 3.43 9.12
C HIS A 119 -21.71 2.16 9.62
N PRO A 120 -20.40 2.00 9.31
CA PRO A 120 -19.69 0.75 9.58
C PRO A 120 -19.43 0.56 11.08
N ASP A 121 -19.61 -0.66 11.58
CA ASP A 121 -19.16 -1.04 12.92
C ASP A 121 -17.67 -1.40 12.88
N MET A 122 -16.83 -0.56 13.50
CA MET A 122 -15.39 -0.79 13.57
C MET A 122 -15.02 -2.13 14.20
N SER A 123 -15.81 -2.62 15.16
CA SER A 123 -15.54 -3.89 15.83
C SER A 123 -15.61 -5.08 14.87
N GLU A 124 -16.35 -4.97 13.76
CA GLU A 124 -16.48 -6.03 12.77
C GLU A 124 -15.19 -6.21 11.93
N TYR A 125 -14.52 -5.12 11.56
CA TYR A 125 -13.41 -5.14 10.60
C TYR A 125 -12.03 -4.83 11.19
N ILE A 126 -11.94 -4.18 12.35
CA ILE A 126 -10.64 -3.73 12.90
C ILE A 126 -9.65 -4.88 13.09
N GLN A 127 -10.18 -6.04 13.49
CA GLN A 127 -9.45 -7.29 13.72
C GLN A 127 -8.81 -7.90 12.46
N VAL A 128 -9.19 -7.45 11.26
CA VAL A 128 -8.65 -7.94 9.98
C VAL A 128 -7.93 -6.86 9.17
N ILE A 129 -7.76 -5.65 9.70
CA ILE A 129 -7.08 -4.56 8.98
C ILE A 129 -5.66 -4.94 8.58
N ASP A 130 -4.92 -5.64 9.45
CA ASP A 130 -3.54 -6.04 9.14
C ASP A 130 -3.50 -7.18 8.10
N ASP A 131 -4.49 -8.09 8.12
CA ASP A 131 -4.64 -9.09 7.06
C ASP A 131 -5.03 -8.42 5.72
N MET A 132 -5.91 -7.42 5.73
CA MET A 132 -6.24 -6.63 4.53
C MET A 132 -5.00 -5.92 3.99
N ASN A 133 -4.20 -5.32 4.88
CA ASN A 133 -2.94 -4.69 4.52
C ASN A 133 -1.98 -5.67 3.83
N LEU A 134 -1.82 -6.87 4.41
CA LEU A 134 -1.03 -7.96 3.84
C LEU A 134 -1.58 -8.38 2.48
N TYR A 135 -2.88 -8.66 2.37
CA TYR A 135 -3.51 -9.05 1.10
C TYR A 135 -3.29 -7.99 0.01
N ILE A 136 -3.56 -6.71 0.30
CA ILE A 136 -3.49 -5.64 -0.69
C ILE A 136 -2.05 -5.47 -1.19
N CYS A 137 -1.07 -5.47 -0.28
CA CYS A 137 0.34 -5.40 -0.65
C CYS A 137 0.75 -6.59 -1.54
N LEU A 138 0.51 -7.82 -1.06
CA LEU A 138 1.03 -9.02 -1.71
C LEU A 138 0.25 -9.38 -2.99
N ALA A 139 -1.06 -9.14 -3.05
CA ALA A 139 -1.83 -9.31 -4.28
C ALA A 139 -1.30 -8.39 -5.38
N ASN A 140 -0.93 -7.15 -5.04
CA ASN A 140 -0.28 -6.27 -5.99
C ASN A 140 1.07 -6.83 -6.45
N ASP A 141 1.94 -7.26 -5.52
CA ASP A 141 3.26 -7.82 -5.86
C ASP A 141 3.15 -9.07 -6.75
N VAL A 142 2.16 -9.94 -6.50
CA VAL A 142 1.89 -11.12 -7.34
C VAL A 142 1.41 -10.71 -8.74
N LEU A 143 0.42 -9.81 -8.81
CA LEU A 143 -0.19 -9.41 -10.08
C LEU A 143 0.69 -8.44 -10.89
N SER A 144 1.67 -7.79 -10.25
CA SER A 144 2.67 -6.96 -10.91
C SER A 144 3.95 -7.71 -11.26
N PHE A 145 4.21 -8.87 -10.65
CA PHE A 145 5.46 -9.61 -10.84
C PHE A 145 5.84 -9.82 -12.31
N TYR A 146 4.88 -10.18 -13.17
CA TYR A 146 5.15 -10.43 -14.59
C TYR A 146 5.74 -9.20 -15.31
N LYS A 147 5.14 -8.02 -15.13
CA LYS A 147 5.66 -6.79 -15.75
C LYS A 147 7.05 -6.42 -15.20
N GLU A 148 7.30 -6.67 -13.93
CA GLU A 148 8.54 -6.32 -13.22
C GLU A 148 9.67 -7.25 -13.64
N TYR A 149 9.38 -8.54 -13.72
CA TYR A 149 10.29 -9.57 -14.21
C TYR A 149 10.76 -9.26 -15.63
N LEU A 150 9.82 -8.91 -16.54
CA LEU A 150 10.17 -8.53 -17.91
C LEU A 150 10.95 -7.22 -18.01
N ALA A 151 10.75 -6.29 -17.06
CA ALA A 151 11.51 -5.05 -16.98
C ALA A 151 12.91 -5.23 -16.36
N GLY A 152 13.24 -6.43 -15.85
CA GLY A 152 14.49 -6.69 -15.14
C GLY A 152 14.55 -6.02 -13.77
N GLU A 153 13.40 -5.64 -13.21
CA GLU A 153 13.33 -5.03 -11.88
C GLU A 153 13.71 -6.05 -10.80
N THR A 154 14.68 -5.69 -9.95
CA THR A 154 15.18 -6.56 -8.86
C THR A 154 14.99 -5.96 -7.46
N ASN A 155 14.34 -4.78 -7.42
CA ASN A 155 13.98 -4.04 -6.21
C ASN A 155 12.47 -4.11 -5.92
N ASN A 156 11.84 -5.24 -6.24
CA ASN A 156 10.46 -5.54 -5.86
C ASN A 156 10.43 -6.51 -4.66
N TYR A 157 9.27 -6.60 -4.01
CA TYR A 157 9.10 -7.41 -2.81
C TYR A 157 9.53 -8.86 -2.99
N ILE A 158 9.13 -9.50 -4.10
CA ILE A 158 9.43 -10.91 -4.36
C ILE A 158 10.94 -11.13 -4.53
N SER A 159 11.63 -10.25 -5.26
CA SER A 159 13.08 -10.31 -5.44
C SER A 159 13.83 -10.11 -4.11
N ILE A 160 13.37 -9.16 -3.29
CA ILE A 160 13.95 -8.90 -1.97
C ILE A 160 13.71 -10.09 -1.03
N ARG A 161 12.50 -10.65 -1.04
CA ARG A 161 12.13 -11.84 -0.26
C ARG A 161 12.97 -13.05 -0.66
N ALA A 162 13.15 -13.31 -1.96
CA ALA A 162 13.99 -14.39 -2.46
C ALA A 162 15.43 -14.28 -1.93
N LYS A 163 16.03 -13.09 -2.05
CA LYS A 163 17.38 -12.79 -1.53
C LYS A 163 17.46 -12.99 -0.01
N ASN A 164 16.49 -12.45 0.74
CA ASN A 164 16.49 -12.50 2.20
C ASN A 164 16.29 -13.93 2.74
N THR A 165 15.43 -14.71 2.10
CA THR A 165 15.12 -16.10 2.49
C THR A 165 16.03 -17.14 1.85
N GLN A 166 16.96 -16.73 0.99
CA GLN A 166 17.87 -17.61 0.22
C GLN A 166 17.11 -18.65 -0.61
N LYS A 167 15.96 -18.26 -1.15
CA LYS A 167 15.09 -19.08 -2.00
C LYS A 167 15.24 -18.70 -3.48
N SER A 168 14.79 -19.59 -4.36
CA SER A 168 14.60 -19.23 -5.76
C SER A 168 13.52 -18.14 -5.90
N LEU A 169 13.51 -17.43 -7.03
CA LEU A 169 12.48 -16.43 -7.31
C LEU A 169 11.09 -17.07 -7.42
N GLU A 170 11.02 -18.28 -7.98
CA GLU A 170 9.80 -19.09 -8.11
C GLU A 170 9.24 -19.50 -6.75
N ASP A 171 10.10 -19.99 -5.85
CA ASP A 171 9.69 -20.35 -4.49
C ASP A 171 9.21 -19.11 -3.70
N ALA A 172 9.90 -17.97 -3.84
CA ALA A 172 9.50 -16.73 -3.18
C ALA A 172 8.17 -16.17 -3.72
N LEU A 173 7.92 -16.30 -5.03
CA LEU A 173 6.62 -15.99 -5.64
C LEU A 173 5.54 -16.92 -5.08
N GLN A 174 5.79 -18.23 -5.05
CA GLN A 174 4.82 -19.21 -4.55
C GLN A 174 4.49 -18.99 -3.07
N ASP A 175 5.49 -18.71 -2.23
CA ASP A 175 5.29 -18.31 -0.84
C ASP A 175 4.39 -17.06 -0.75
N THR A 176 4.62 -16.07 -1.60
CA THR A 176 3.86 -14.81 -1.61
C THR A 176 2.41 -15.03 -2.04
N VAL A 177 2.17 -15.92 -3.01
CA VAL A 177 0.82 -16.37 -3.39
C VAL A 177 0.13 -17.05 -2.21
N ASN A 178 0.82 -17.96 -1.53
CA ASN A 178 0.26 -18.68 -0.38
C ASN A 178 -0.12 -17.72 0.76
N ASP A 179 0.74 -16.75 1.08
CA ASP A 179 0.47 -15.74 2.10
C ASP A 179 -0.72 -14.84 1.71
N THR A 180 -0.81 -14.45 0.44
CA THR A 180 -1.92 -13.65 -0.10
C THR A 180 -3.25 -14.37 0.06
N LEU A 181 -3.32 -15.63 -0.36
CA LEU A 181 -4.53 -16.45 -0.27
C LEU A 181 -4.91 -16.71 1.19
N ALA A 182 -3.93 -17.02 2.04
CA ALA A 182 -4.19 -17.24 3.47
C ALA A 182 -4.73 -15.96 4.16
N ALA A 183 -4.24 -14.78 3.79
CA ALA A 183 -4.76 -13.50 4.28
C ALA A 183 -6.21 -13.29 3.80
N HIS A 184 -6.47 -13.48 2.51
CA HIS A 184 -7.82 -13.40 1.95
C HIS A 184 -8.82 -14.30 2.67
N ASP A 185 -8.43 -15.55 2.96
CA ASP A 185 -9.29 -16.53 3.62
C ASP A 185 -9.60 -16.13 5.07
N ARG A 186 -8.59 -15.64 5.82
CA ARG A 186 -8.80 -15.11 7.18
C ARG A 186 -9.77 -13.93 7.18
N ILE A 187 -9.56 -12.96 6.30
CA ILE A 187 -10.44 -11.77 6.19
C ILE A 187 -11.86 -12.22 5.87
N THR A 188 -12.01 -13.05 4.83
CA THR A 188 -13.32 -13.52 4.36
C THR A 188 -14.07 -14.27 5.46
N LYS A 189 -13.39 -15.18 6.18
CA LYS A 189 -13.98 -15.95 7.27
C LYS A 189 -14.42 -15.10 8.46
N VAL A 190 -13.65 -14.06 8.79
CA VAL A 190 -14.03 -13.16 9.90
C VAL A 190 -15.20 -12.25 9.49
N LEU A 191 -15.27 -11.85 8.22
CA LEU A 191 -16.26 -10.90 7.75
C LEU A 191 -17.56 -11.53 7.23
N GLU A 192 -17.60 -12.80 6.82
CA GLU A 192 -18.72 -13.41 6.07
C GLU A 192 -20.12 -13.28 6.68
N HIS A 193 -20.22 -12.95 7.97
CA HIS A 193 -21.48 -12.75 8.70
C HIS A 193 -21.66 -11.33 9.26
N THR A 194 -20.85 -10.37 8.81
CA THR A 194 -20.85 -8.98 9.26
C THR A 194 -21.25 -8.02 8.13
N SER A 195 -21.53 -6.76 8.48
CA SER A 195 -21.84 -5.73 7.47
C SER A 195 -20.63 -5.39 6.58
N ALA A 196 -19.42 -5.65 7.07
CA ALA A 196 -18.16 -5.40 6.38
C ALA A 196 -17.84 -6.40 5.24
N TYR A 197 -18.59 -7.51 5.12
CA TYR A 197 -18.35 -8.51 4.06
C TYR A 197 -18.50 -7.95 2.64
N VAL A 198 -19.58 -7.22 2.38
CA VAL A 198 -19.90 -6.72 1.03
C VAL A 198 -18.86 -5.69 0.55
N PRO A 199 -18.46 -4.69 1.36
CA PRO A 199 -17.33 -3.82 1.02
C PRO A 199 -16.05 -4.59 0.69
N TRP A 200 -15.68 -5.58 1.51
CA TRP A 200 -14.50 -6.42 1.28
C TRP A 200 -14.56 -7.18 -0.05
N LYS A 201 -15.67 -7.90 -0.30
CA LYS A 201 -15.87 -8.66 -1.52
C LYS A 201 -15.85 -7.79 -2.78
N ASN A 202 -16.49 -6.62 -2.71
CA ASN A 202 -16.50 -5.65 -3.80
C ASN A 202 -15.10 -5.11 -4.06
N PHE A 203 -14.32 -4.82 -3.01
CA PHE A 203 -12.93 -4.43 -3.13
C PHE A 203 -12.11 -5.51 -3.83
N VAL A 204 -12.15 -6.77 -3.37
CA VAL A 204 -11.42 -7.88 -3.99
C VAL A 204 -11.75 -8.00 -5.48
N THR A 205 -13.04 -7.97 -5.83
CA THR A 205 -13.50 -8.08 -7.22
C THR A 205 -13.00 -6.90 -8.07
N GLY A 206 -13.13 -5.67 -7.57
CA GLY A 206 -12.67 -4.48 -8.26
C GLY A 206 -11.15 -4.42 -8.40
N TYR A 207 -10.42 -4.88 -7.38
CA TYR A 207 -8.96 -4.89 -7.36
C TYR A 207 -8.39 -5.87 -8.38
N LEU A 208 -8.99 -7.06 -8.50
CA LEU A 208 -8.64 -8.02 -9.55
C LEU A 208 -8.98 -7.45 -10.94
N ALA A 209 -10.20 -6.94 -11.12
CA ALA A 209 -10.62 -6.35 -12.40
C ALA A 209 -9.70 -5.19 -12.83
N PHE A 210 -9.22 -4.38 -11.89
CA PHE A 210 -8.23 -3.33 -12.14
C PHE A 210 -6.91 -3.89 -12.67
N HIS A 211 -6.36 -4.93 -12.05
CA HIS A 211 -5.09 -5.52 -12.49
C HIS A 211 -5.21 -6.22 -13.85
N PHE A 212 -6.26 -7.02 -14.06
CA PHE A 212 -6.49 -7.71 -15.35
C PHE A 212 -6.90 -6.74 -16.47
N GLY A 213 -7.63 -5.67 -16.14
CA GLY A 213 -8.13 -4.71 -17.13
C GLY A 213 -7.09 -3.69 -17.59
N LEU A 214 -6.07 -3.37 -16.78
CA LEU A 214 -5.08 -2.37 -17.13
C LEU A 214 -3.88 -2.97 -17.88
N LYS A 215 -3.61 -2.41 -19.08
CA LYS A 215 -2.43 -2.75 -19.91
C LYS A 215 -1.10 -2.65 -19.17
N ARG A 216 -1.02 -1.82 -18.12
CA ARG A 216 0.16 -1.64 -17.27
C ARG A 216 0.71 -2.99 -16.75
N TYR A 217 -0.16 -3.92 -16.36
CA TYR A 217 0.24 -5.18 -15.74
C TYR A 217 0.57 -6.29 -16.74
N ARG A 218 0.20 -6.10 -18.02
CA ARG A 218 0.51 -7.02 -19.12
C ARG A 218 0.00 -8.46 -18.93
N LEU A 219 -0.98 -8.67 -18.04
CA LEU A 219 -1.53 -9.99 -17.73
C LEU A 219 -2.24 -10.64 -18.93
N SER A 220 -2.73 -9.85 -19.89
CA SER A 220 -3.28 -10.36 -21.15
C SER A 220 -2.27 -11.17 -21.98
N GLU A 221 -0.96 -10.94 -21.80
CA GLU A 221 0.08 -11.71 -22.48
C GLU A 221 0.21 -13.14 -21.93
N LEU A 222 -0.30 -13.39 -20.72
CA LEU A 222 -0.39 -14.71 -20.10
C LEU A 222 -1.70 -15.44 -20.43
N GLY A 223 -2.60 -14.82 -21.20
CA GLY A 223 -3.89 -15.39 -21.59
C GLY A 223 -5.03 -15.17 -20.60
N PHE A 224 -4.90 -14.19 -19.69
CA PHE A 224 -5.96 -13.75 -18.78
C PHE A 224 -6.81 -12.61 -19.34
#